data_AF-A0A5R8KJ40-F1
#
_entry.id   AF-A0A5R8KJ40-F1
#
_cell.length_a   1.000
_cell.length_b   1.000
_cell.length_c   1.000
_cell.angle_alpha   90.00
_cell.angle_beta   90.00
_cell.angle_gamma   90.00
#
_symmetry.space_group_name_H-M   'P 1'
#
loop_
_entity.id
_entity.type
_entity.pdbx_description
1 polymer ?
#
loop_
_entity_poly.entity_id
_entity_poly.type
_entity_poly.pdbx_seq_one_letter_code
_entity_poly.pdbx_strand_id
1 'polypeptide(L)'
;MKKPPIFYLIESVKITIWIAIIAKVFFVDFDELIVSHWFPQGRWFLDHGFLFSLFMFALALIFMGGKKIAYFVSSILLYPFLLAWRLTKRFAIHWPILFAIIPALHELSGRIKAVFISYVFFLFSILVIFTSDWRPSIVISLCYLAVFLTLHYASAIKRAYAANVFRGMAKFAGKIRMAIADGILEKRPRTKNFAEIEALNQVDNKATIAQVEHRWTYYLTDNLINYIESKFTDFTHSRKFELMLMVSLVYTFLLTTVTFALIYSAIFMLNAQAFSIGSNTSFWSFLGLSLSRMTASGLSELVAHSNLAIAASHFQSVFQMGMIVLFVFILLTSKRERFYQGALEFKEELTKIAKAIEERVFFVTDQTLEAVELDLSSSNGSVVNFIRKLRGKPEMVLVGSTDSGTIVTPSDSPSSANQIDIGVLSERKGFVYPPGREPIESNLVDVRDFNKGQKVRDPVSLKIFIVP
;
A
#
# COMPACT_ATOMS: atom_id res chain seq x y z
N MET A 1 -13.76 5.35 31.48
CA MET A 1 -14.60 6.40 30.83
C MET A 1 -15.94 5.79 30.44
N LYS A 2 -17.05 6.34 30.93
CA LYS A 2 -18.30 6.23 30.15
C LYS A 2 -18.03 6.99 28.86
N LYS A 3 -17.85 6.26 27.75
CA LYS A 3 -17.75 6.88 26.44
C LYS A 3 -18.96 7.81 26.28
N PRO A 4 -18.83 8.99 25.64
CA PRO A 4 -19.97 9.88 25.48
C PRO A 4 -21.13 9.09 24.86
N PRO A 5 -22.39 9.33 25.25
CA PRO A 5 -23.53 8.53 24.78
C PRO A 5 -23.60 8.45 23.26
N ILE A 6 -23.12 9.49 22.57
CA ILE A 6 -23.02 9.52 21.10
C ILE A 6 -22.10 8.43 20.51
N PHE A 7 -21.07 7.99 21.26
CA PHE A 7 -20.18 6.94 20.83
C PHE A 7 -20.89 5.58 20.80
N TYR A 8 -21.65 5.27 21.87
CA TYR A 8 -22.45 4.04 21.92
C TYR A 8 -23.55 4.06 20.87
N LEU A 9 -24.16 5.22 20.62
CA LEU A 9 -25.11 5.39 19.52
C LEU A 9 -24.46 5.07 18.16
N ILE A 10 -23.27 5.63 17.89
CA ILE A 10 -22.52 5.37 16.65
C ILE A 10 -22.14 3.89 16.53
N GLU A 11 -21.69 3.26 17.61
CA GLU A 11 -21.28 1.85 17.61
C GLU A 11 -22.48 0.92 17.43
N SER A 12 -23.61 1.21 18.07
CA SER A 12 -24.88 0.51 17.85
C SER A 12 -25.35 0.65 16.41
N VAL A 13 -25.31 1.85 15.82
CA VAL A 13 -25.66 2.06 14.40
C VAL A 13 -24.78 1.21 13.48
N LYS A 14 -23.47 1.12 13.75
CA LYS A 14 -22.56 0.28 12.95
C LYS A 14 -22.91 -1.20 13.04
N ILE A 15 -23.18 -1.68 14.25
CA ILE A 15 -23.57 -3.08 14.49
C ILE A 15 -24.91 -3.37 13.80
N THR A 16 -25.90 -2.49 13.93
CA THR A 16 -27.20 -2.63 13.28
C THR A 16 -27.07 -2.65 11.75
N ILE A 17 -26.22 -1.78 11.17
CA ILE A 17 -25.95 -1.79 9.73
C ILE A 17 -25.37 -3.14 9.29
N TRP A 18 -24.40 -3.69 10.03
CA TRP A 18 -23.82 -4.99 9.70
C TRP A 18 -24.78 -6.15 9.89
N ILE A 19 -25.59 -6.14 10.95
CA ILE A 19 -26.66 -7.13 11.13
C ILE A 19 -27.66 -7.05 9.98
N ALA A 20 -28.04 -5.85 9.53
CA ALA A 20 -28.93 -5.67 8.39
C ALA A 20 -28.30 -6.19 7.08
N ILE A 21 -27.00 -5.92 6.86
CA ILE A 21 -26.26 -6.45 5.70
C ILE A 21 -26.22 -7.98 5.75
N ILE A 22 -25.90 -8.58 6.90
CA ILE A 22 -25.85 -10.05 7.07
C ILE A 22 -27.25 -10.65 6.91
N ALA A 23 -28.27 -10.05 7.53
CA ALA A 23 -29.67 -10.48 7.42
C ALA A 23 -30.12 -10.50 5.96
N LYS A 24 -29.81 -9.43 5.20
CA LYS A 24 -30.10 -9.33 3.78
C LYS A 24 -29.32 -10.35 2.95
N VAL A 25 -28.03 -10.55 3.20
CA VAL A 25 -27.19 -11.48 2.42
C VAL A 25 -27.54 -12.95 2.68
N PHE A 26 -27.94 -13.31 3.90
CA PHE A 26 -28.04 -14.73 4.31
C PHE A 26 -29.46 -15.24 4.56
N PHE A 27 -30.42 -14.38 4.90
CA PHE A 27 -31.72 -14.83 5.40
C PHE A 27 -32.87 -14.48 4.48
N VAL A 28 -33.12 -13.19 4.24
CA VAL A 28 -34.32 -12.73 3.51
C VAL A 28 -34.04 -11.37 2.84
N ASP A 29 -34.45 -11.23 1.58
CA ASP A 29 -34.52 -9.95 0.85
C ASP A 29 -35.70 -9.11 1.37
N PHE A 30 -35.56 -8.60 2.59
CA PHE A 30 -36.61 -7.81 3.27
C PHE A 30 -37.07 -6.60 2.45
N ASP A 31 -36.18 -6.02 1.65
CA ASP A 31 -36.49 -4.92 0.78
C ASP A 31 -37.42 -5.32 -0.38
N GLU A 32 -37.22 -6.49 -0.99
CA GLU A 32 -38.13 -7.02 -2.01
C GLU A 32 -39.54 -7.24 -1.43
N LEU A 33 -39.63 -7.77 -0.22
CA LEU A 33 -40.90 -8.02 0.48
C LEU A 33 -41.66 -6.72 0.79
N ILE A 34 -40.95 -5.67 1.23
CA ILE A 34 -41.57 -4.37 1.53
C ILE A 34 -42.01 -3.66 0.24
N VAL A 35 -41.17 -3.60 -0.78
CA VAL A 35 -41.49 -2.87 -2.02
C VAL A 35 -42.54 -3.60 -2.84
N SER A 36 -42.50 -4.93 -2.91
CA SER A 36 -43.54 -5.69 -3.61
C SER A 36 -44.93 -5.49 -3.01
N HIS A 37 -45.02 -5.30 -1.69
CA HIS A 37 -46.29 -5.08 -1.00
C HIS A 37 -46.77 -3.61 -1.08
N TRP A 38 -45.89 -2.64 -0.81
CA TRP A 38 -46.28 -1.24 -0.64
C TRP A 38 -46.07 -0.37 -1.89
N PHE A 39 -45.11 -0.71 -2.77
CA PHE A 39 -44.77 0.11 -3.93
C PHE A 39 -44.26 -0.74 -5.12
N PRO A 40 -45.12 -1.58 -5.74
CA PRO A 40 -44.70 -2.55 -6.76
C PRO A 40 -44.10 -1.89 -8.01
N GLN A 41 -44.47 -0.64 -8.31
CA GLN A 41 -43.84 0.14 -9.39
C GLN A 41 -42.38 0.50 -9.12
N GLY A 42 -41.93 0.45 -7.87
CA GLY A 42 -40.55 0.71 -7.47
C GLY A 42 -39.61 -0.49 -7.56
N ARG A 43 -40.05 -1.63 -8.13
CA ARG A 43 -39.18 -2.82 -8.24
C ARG A 43 -37.88 -2.54 -8.99
N TRP A 44 -37.94 -1.72 -10.04
CA TRP A 44 -36.76 -1.29 -10.79
C TRP A 44 -35.71 -0.56 -9.92
N PHE A 45 -36.16 0.14 -8.87
CA PHE A 45 -35.29 0.81 -7.92
C PHE A 45 -34.58 -0.20 -7.01
N LEU A 46 -35.23 -1.31 -6.68
CA LEU A 46 -34.61 -2.39 -5.91
C LEU A 46 -33.59 -3.18 -6.72
N ASP A 47 -33.91 -3.46 -7.99
CA ASP A 47 -32.99 -4.15 -8.91
C ASP A 47 -31.64 -3.40 -9.00
N HIS A 48 -31.67 -2.08 -8.80
CA HIS A 48 -30.50 -1.20 -8.78
C HIS A 48 -30.25 -0.53 -7.42
N GLY A 49 -30.86 -1.05 -6.35
CA GLY A 49 -30.93 -0.39 -5.04
C GLY A 49 -29.56 -0.13 -4.42
N PHE A 50 -28.60 -1.01 -4.70
CA PHE A 50 -27.21 -0.83 -4.31
C PHE A 50 -26.59 0.43 -4.94
N LEU A 51 -26.76 0.64 -6.25
CA LEU A 51 -26.22 1.82 -6.95
C LEU A 51 -26.89 3.10 -6.47
N PHE A 52 -28.21 3.08 -6.25
CA PHE A 52 -28.91 4.22 -5.66
C PHE A 52 -28.43 4.54 -4.24
N SER A 53 -28.22 3.53 -3.41
CA SER A 53 -27.68 3.73 -2.05
C SER A 53 -26.28 4.33 -2.08
N LEU A 54 -25.41 3.87 -3.00
CA LEU A 54 -24.08 4.45 -3.22
C LEU A 54 -24.18 5.90 -3.69
N PHE A 55 -25.10 6.20 -4.62
CA PHE A 55 -25.32 7.54 -5.14
C PHE A 55 -25.80 8.51 -4.05
N MET A 56 -26.81 8.11 -3.26
CA MET A 56 -27.29 8.89 -2.12
C MET A 56 -26.19 9.10 -1.08
N PHE A 57 -25.37 8.08 -0.85
CA PHE A 57 -24.22 8.17 0.03
C PHE A 57 -23.13 9.12 -0.51
N ALA A 58 -22.88 9.14 -1.83
CA ALA A 58 -22.00 10.10 -2.47
C ALA A 58 -22.53 11.54 -2.38
N LEU A 59 -23.84 11.75 -2.53
CA LEU A 59 -24.49 13.04 -2.31
C LEU A 59 -24.34 13.49 -0.85
N ALA A 60 -24.63 12.62 0.12
CA ALA A 60 -24.43 12.92 1.53
C ALA A 60 -22.97 13.29 1.84
N LEU A 61 -22.02 12.59 1.21
CA LEU A 61 -20.59 12.92 1.28
C LEU A 61 -20.28 14.31 0.73
N ILE A 62 -20.94 14.76 -0.35
CA ILE A 62 -20.77 16.11 -0.88
C ILE A 62 -21.22 17.15 0.16
N PHE A 63 -22.41 16.97 0.74
CA PHE A 63 -23.03 17.95 1.64
C PHE A 63 -22.41 18.01 3.04
N MET A 64 -22.12 16.89 3.70
CA MET A 64 -21.52 16.95 5.04
C MET A 64 -19.98 16.96 4.92
N GLY A 65 -19.34 17.97 5.52
CA GLY A 65 -17.90 18.23 5.39
C GLY A 65 -17.01 16.97 5.51
N GLY A 66 -16.02 16.85 4.61
CA GLY A 66 -15.39 15.56 4.27
C GLY A 66 -14.68 14.83 5.42
N LYS A 67 -14.19 15.52 6.46
CA LYS A 67 -13.38 14.89 7.51
C LYS A 67 -14.18 13.97 8.44
N LYS A 68 -15.37 14.38 8.86
CA LYS A 68 -16.18 13.62 9.84
C LYS A 68 -16.83 12.39 9.20
N ILE A 69 -17.39 12.53 7.99
CA ILE A 69 -17.95 11.37 7.28
C ILE A 69 -16.84 10.41 6.87
N ALA A 70 -15.72 10.88 6.32
CA ALA A 70 -14.65 9.97 5.90
C ALA A 70 -14.17 9.09 7.07
N TYR A 71 -14.07 9.65 8.27
CA TYR A 71 -13.77 8.87 9.48
C TYR A 71 -14.88 7.86 9.81
N PHE A 72 -16.15 8.29 9.81
CA PHE A 72 -17.29 7.42 10.07
C PHE A 72 -17.38 6.25 9.08
N VAL A 73 -17.23 6.52 7.80
CA VAL A 73 -17.35 5.53 6.71
C VAL A 73 -16.14 4.62 6.65
N SER A 74 -14.93 5.20 6.77
CA SER A 74 -13.71 4.43 6.94
C SER A 74 -13.87 3.47 8.10
N SER A 75 -14.44 3.90 9.23
CA SER A 75 -14.66 3.02 10.38
C SER A 75 -15.72 1.93 10.16
N ILE A 76 -16.69 2.11 9.25
CA ILE A 76 -17.66 1.07 8.86
C ILE A 76 -17.03 0.08 7.88
N LEU A 77 -16.33 0.57 6.85
CA LEU A 77 -15.69 -0.25 5.82
C LEU A 77 -14.47 -1.02 6.32
N LEU A 78 -13.67 -0.41 7.21
CA LEU A 78 -12.56 -1.09 7.87
C LEU A 78 -13.02 -2.05 8.96
N TYR A 79 -14.29 -2.06 9.35
CA TYR A 79 -14.77 -2.98 10.38
C TYR A 79 -14.54 -4.47 10.03
N PRO A 80 -14.97 -4.97 8.85
CA PRO A 80 -14.66 -6.32 8.43
C PRO A 80 -13.16 -6.51 8.16
N PHE A 81 -12.42 -5.46 7.78
CA PHE A 81 -10.97 -5.53 7.60
C PHE A 81 -10.23 -5.64 8.93
N LEU A 82 -10.70 -5.00 10.01
CA LEU A 82 -10.21 -5.15 11.37
C LEU A 82 -10.50 -6.56 11.91
N LEU A 83 -11.65 -7.13 11.53
CA LEU A 83 -11.99 -8.51 11.83
C LEU A 83 -11.08 -9.49 11.05
N ALA A 84 -10.88 -9.23 9.76
CA ALA A 84 -9.98 -9.95 8.86
C ALA A 84 -8.50 -9.65 9.12
N TRP A 85 -8.16 -8.63 9.93
CA TRP A 85 -6.80 -8.35 10.35
C TRP A 85 -6.23 -9.54 11.13
N ARG A 86 -7.07 -10.36 11.76
CA ARG A 86 -6.63 -11.64 12.33
C ARG A 86 -6.18 -12.66 11.28
N LEU A 87 -6.67 -12.58 10.03
CA LEU A 87 -6.21 -13.36 8.87
C LEU A 87 -4.98 -12.76 8.18
N THR A 88 -4.62 -11.50 8.44
CA THR A 88 -3.47 -10.82 7.78
C THR A 88 -2.10 -11.42 8.11
N LYS A 89 -2.02 -12.38 9.03
CA LYS A 89 -0.80 -13.17 9.28
C LYS A 89 -0.24 -13.82 7.99
N ARG A 90 -1.09 -14.12 6.99
CA ARG A 90 -0.66 -14.60 5.66
C ARG A 90 -0.21 -13.50 4.71
N PHE A 91 -0.79 -12.31 4.79
CA PHE A 91 -0.37 -11.15 3.96
C PHE A 91 0.97 -10.55 4.41
N ALA A 92 1.39 -10.82 5.65
CA ALA A 92 2.72 -10.49 6.15
C ALA A 92 3.86 -11.18 5.36
N ILE A 93 3.58 -12.09 4.43
CA ILE A 93 4.60 -12.68 3.55
C ILE A 93 4.99 -11.70 2.41
N HIS A 94 4.12 -10.72 2.07
CA HIS A 94 4.32 -9.82 0.94
C HIS A 94 4.47 -8.34 1.31
N TRP A 95 5.13 -8.04 2.44
CA TRP A 95 5.42 -6.66 2.87
C TRP A 95 5.99 -5.73 1.79
N PRO A 96 6.86 -6.16 0.86
CA PRO A 96 7.39 -5.26 -0.18
C PRO A 96 6.29 -4.66 -1.09
N ILE A 97 5.21 -5.40 -1.35
CA ILE A 97 4.09 -4.91 -2.15
C ILE A 97 3.29 -3.87 -1.37
N LEU A 98 3.13 -4.08 -0.06
CA LEU A 98 2.48 -3.11 0.81
C LEU A 98 3.22 -1.77 0.78
N PHE A 99 4.55 -1.77 0.86
CA PHE A 99 5.35 -0.54 0.75
C PHE A 99 5.24 0.15 -0.59
N ALA A 100 5.09 -0.60 -1.68
CA ALA A 100 4.78 -0.04 -3.00
C ALA A 100 3.44 0.71 -3.01
N ILE A 101 2.47 0.16 -2.28
CA ILE A 101 1.08 0.64 -2.23
C ILE A 101 0.91 1.78 -1.20
N ILE A 102 1.74 1.86 -0.14
CA ILE A 102 1.63 2.91 0.90
C ILE A 102 1.62 4.33 0.32
N PRO A 103 2.53 4.72 -0.59
CA PRO A 103 2.45 6.05 -1.19
C PRO A 103 1.16 6.27 -1.96
N ALA A 104 0.69 5.26 -2.71
CA ALA A 104 -0.59 5.32 -3.40
C ALA A 104 -1.78 5.43 -2.42
N LEU A 105 -1.74 4.73 -1.29
CA LEU A 105 -2.74 4.83 -0.22
C LEU A 105 -2.70 6.17 0.48
N HIS A 106 -1.52 6.74 0.71
CA HIS A 106 -1.38 8.06 1.31
C HIS A 106 -1.98 9.13 0.39
N GLU A 107 -1.65 9.10 -0.91
CA GLU A 107 -2.26 10.00 -1.89
C GLU A 107 -3.76 9.77 -2.05
N LEU A 108 -4.19 8.50 -2.05
CA LEU A 108 -5.60 8.13 -2.08
C LEU A 108 -6.31 8.66 -0.84
N SER A 109 -5.73 8.60 0.36
CA SER A 109 -6.38 9.04 1.59
C SER A 109 -6.79 10.53 1.55
N GLY A 110 -5.97 11.37 0.92
CA GLY A 110 -6.29 12.79 0.73
C GLY A 110 -7.36 13.04 -0.34
N ARG A 111 -7.55 12.11 -1.28
CA ARG A 111 -8.45 12.25 -2.43
C ARG A 111 -9.62 11.27 -2.42
N ILE A 112 -9.73 10.42 -1.40
CA ILE A 112 -10.63 9.27 -1.39
C ILE A 112 -12.08 9.70 -1.58
N LYS A 113 -12.48 10.82 -0.96
CA LYS A 113 -13.81 11.41 -1.14
C LYS A 113 -14.09 11.77 -2.60
N ALA A 114 -13.20 12.53 -3.24
CA ALA A 114 -13.39 12.98 -4.61
C ALA A 114 -13.36 11.82 -5.61
N VAL A 115 -12.42 10.89 -5.43
CA VAL A 115 -12.32 9.67 -6.23
C VAL A 115 -13.59 8.83 -6.09
N PHE A 116 -14.02 8.55 -4.85
CA PHE A 116 -15.22 7.78 -4.58
C PHE A 116 -16.47 8.40 -5.20
N ILE A 117 -16.72 9.70 -4.96
CA ILE A 117 -17.85 10.42 -5.55
C ILE A 117 -17.80 10.31 -7.07
N SER A 118 -16.64 10.54 -7.68
CA SER A 118 -16.47 10.49 -9.13
C SER A 118 -16.78 9.11 -9.71
N TYR A 119 -16.34 8.02 -9.06
CA TYR A 119 -16.64 6.66 -9.54
C TYR A 119 -18.10 6.27 -9.32
N VAL A 120 -18.74 6.72 -8.24
CA VAL A 120 -20.17 6.48 -8.02
C VAL A 120 -21.01 7.18 -9.08
N PHE A 121 -20.70 8.44 -9.41
CA PHE A 121 -21.38 9.14 -10.49
C PHE A 121 -21.10 8.51 -11.85
N PHE A 122 -19.89 8.00 -12.10
CA PHE A 122 -19.58 7.22 -13.30
C PHE A 122 -20.46 5.96 -13.43
N LEU A 123 -20.59 5.17 -12.35
CA LEU A 123 -21.47 4.01 -12.33
C LEU A 123 -22.94 4.40 -12.49
N PHE A 124 -23.36 5.51 -11.90
CA PHE A 124 -24.71 6.02 -12.05
C PHE A 124 -24.99 6.49 -13.48
N SER A 125 -24.03 7.11 -14.17
CA SER A 125 -24.13 7.44 -15.59
C SER A 125 -24.26 6.19 -16.46
N ILE A 126 -23.54 5.10 -16.14
CA ILE A 126 -23.72 3.81 -16.82
C ILE A 126 -25.16 3.33 -16.67
N LEU A 127 -25.68 3.33 -15.43
CA LEU A 127 -27.05 2.91 -15.15
C LEU A 127 -28.05 3.73 -15.97
N VAL A 128 -27.96 5.07 -15.91
CA VAL A 128 -28.84 5.98 -16.65
C VAL A 128 -28.79 5.74 -18.16
N ILE A 129 -27.61 5.49 -18.73
CA ILE A 129 -27.49 5.20 -20.17
C ILE A 129 -28.27 3.95 -20.53
N PHE A 130 -28.17 2.87 -19.74
CA PHE A 130 -28.81 1.60 -20.10
C PHE A 130 -30.29 1.48 -19.73
N THR A 131 -30.77 2.25 -18.75
CA THR A 131 -32.16 2.09 -18.24
C THR A 131 -33.09 3.25 -18.57
N SER A 132 -32.57 4.40 -19.00
CA SER A 132 -33.39 5.60 -19.18
C SER A 132 -33.84 5.78 -20.63
N ASP A 133 -35.14 5.97 -20.83
CA ASP A 133 -35.70 6.42 -22.12
C ASP A 133 -35.65 7.95 -22.27
N TRP A 134 -35.36 8.68 -21.19
CA TRP A 134 -35.41 10.14 -21.17
C TRP A 134 -34.14 10.75 -21.76
N ARG A 135 -34.19 11.16 -23.04
CA ARG A 135 -33.05 11.70 -23.81
C ARG A 135 -32.17 12.71 -23.07
N PRO A 136 -32.70 13.72 -22.34
CA PRO A 136 -31.86 14.67 -21.60
C PRO A 136 -30.95 14.00 -20.56
N SER A 137 -31.42 12.94 -19.89
CA SER A 137 -30.60 12.22 -18.90
C SER A 137 -29.43 11.47 -19.52
N ILE A 138 -29.62 10.91 -20.72
CA ILE A 138 -28.55 10.27 -21.50
C ILE A 138 -27.51 11.32 -21.91
N VAL A 139 -27.95 12.51 -22.36
CA VAL A 139 -27.04 13.62 -22.71
C VAL A 139 -26.25 14.11 -21.49
N ILE A 140 -26.89 14.29 -20.33
CA ILE A 140 -26.21 14.67 -19.08
C ILE A 140 -25.17 13.61 -18.69
N SER A 141 -25.51 12.33 -18.80
CA SER A 141 -24.60 11.22 -18.52
C SER A 141 -23.41 11.19 -19.48
N LEU A 142 -23.64 11.43 -20.77
CA LEU A 142 -22.59 11.53 -21.78
C LEU A 142 -21.63 12.68 -21.47
N CYS A 143 -22.15 13.88 -21.17
CA CYS A 143 -21.34 15.03 -20.78
C CYS A 143 -20.52 14.74 -19.51
N TYR A 144 -21.14 14.08 -18.52
CA TYR A 144 -20.44 13.67 -17.30
C TYR A 144 -19.30 12.70 -17.60
N LEU A 145 -19.51 11.66 -18.41
CA LEU A 145 -18.47 10.69 -18.78
C LEU A 145 -17.28 11.36 -19.49
N ALA A 146 -17.54 12.32 -20.37
CA ALA A 146 -16.49 13.10 -21.04
C ALA A 146 -15.67 13.95 -20.05
N VAL A 147 -16.34 14.63 -19.12
CA VAL A 147 -15.68 15.42 -18.06
C VAL A 147 -14.90 14.51 -17.10
N PHE A 148 -15.50 13.40 -16.68
CA PHE A 148 -14.88 12.37 -15.84
C PHE A 148 -13.55 11.90 -16.43
N LEU A 149 -13.56 11.52 -17.72
CA LEU A 149 -12.36 11.02 -18.39
C LEU A 149 -11.29 12.11 -18.53
N THR A 150 -11.70 13.35 -18.86
CA THR A 150 -10.79 14.49 -18.94
C THR A 150 -10.10 14.76 -17.59
N LEU A 151 -10.87 14.79 -16.50
CA LEU A 151 -10.32 14.96 -15.15
C LEU A 151 -9.44 13.78 -14.72
N HIS A 152 -9.79 12.56 -15.14
CA HIS A 152 -8.99 11.37 -14.92
C HIS A 152 -7.61 11.50 -15.57
N TYR A 153 -7.55 11.91 -16.84
CA TYR A 153 -6.28 12.13 -17.55
C TYR A 153 -5.48 13.29 -16.97
N ALA A 154 -6.11 14.42 -16.69
CA ALA A 154 -5.45 15.55 -16.04
C ALA A 154 -4.81 15.11 -14.70
N SER A 155 -5.51 14.27 -13.94
CA SER A 155 -5.00 13.67 -12.70
C SER A 155 -3.87 12.67 -12.94
N ALA A 156 -3.98 11.83 -13.98
CA ALA A 156 -2.95 10.86 -14.36
C ALA A 156 -1.66 11.55 -14.80
N ILE A 157 -1.76 12.56 -15.67
CA ILE A 157 -0.66 13.45 -16.08
C ILE A 157 -0.05 14.10 -14.85
N LYS A 158 -0.84 14.78 -14.01
CA LYS A 158 -0.33 15.43 -12.80
C LYS A 158 0.41 14.45 -11.88
N ARG A 159 -0.06 13.20 -11.75
CA ARG A 159 0.63 12.15 -10.98
C ARG A 159 1.93 11.71 -11.64
N ALA A 160 1.94 11.48 -12.95
CA ALA A 160 3.14 11.12 -13.68
C ALA A 160 4.24 12.19 -13.51
N TYR A 161 3.88 13.48 -13.59
CA TYR A 161 4.82 14.59 -13.41
C TYR A 161 5.14 14.92 -11.94
N ALA A 162 4.39 14.39 -10.98
CA ALA A 162 4.63 14.69 -9.57
C ALA A 162 5.85 13.92 -9.04
N ALA A 163 7.00 14.58 -8.99
CA ALA A 163 8.19 14.10 -8.25
C ALA A 163 7.99 14.04 -6.72
N ASN A 164 6.77 14.23 -6.23
CA ASN A 164 6.48 14.55 -4.83
C ASN A 164 5.93 13.37 -4.02
N VAL A 165 5.74 12.18 -4.63
CA VAL A 165 5.13 11.02 -3.94
C VAL A 165 5.91 10.68 -2.66
N PHE A 166 7.22 10.49 -2.78
CA PHE A 166 8.09 10.21 -1.62
C PHE A 166 8.37 11.44 -0.77
N ARG A 167 8.37 12.65 -1.34
CA ARG A 167 8.52 13.88 -0.56
C ARG A 167 7.37 14.09 0.44
N GLY A 168 6.15 13.69 0.06
CA GLY A 168 5.02 13.66 0.99
C GLY A 168 5.27 12.72 2.17
N MET A 169 5.82 11.54 1.90
CA MET A 169 6.20 10.56 2.92
C MET A 169 7.37 11.05 3.78
N ALA A 170 8.38 11.71 3.19
CA ALA A 170 9.50 12.33 3.91
C ALA A 170 9.00 13.42 4.87
N LYS A 171 8.07 14.29 4.43
CA LYS A 171 7.43 15.27 5.32
C LYS A 171 6.64 14.61 6.45
N PHE A 172 5.97 13.49 6.18
CA PHE A 172 5.24 12.75 7.19
C PHE A 172 6.20 12.09 8.20
N ALA A 173 7.27 11.46 7.73
CA ALA A 173 8.36 10.95 8.56
C ALA A 173 8.98 12.07 9.42
N GLY A 174 9.25 13.24 8.85
CA GLY A 174 9.72 14.40 9.59
C GLY A 174 8.77 14.84 10.72
N LYS A 175 7.45 14.74 10.53
CA LYS A 175 6.47 14.99 11.60
C LYS A 175 6.52 13.92 12.69
N ILE A 176 6.70 12.64 12.32
CA ILE A 176 6.90 11.55 13.28
C ILE A 176 8.18 11.79 14.09
N ARG A 177 9.28 12.18 13.42
CA ARG A 177 10.54 12.53 14.06
C ARG A 177 10.35 13.64 15.10
N MET A 178 9.71 14.75 14.71
CA MET A 178 9.40 15.85 15.64
C MET A 178 8.52 15.37 16.80
N ALA A 179 7.50 14.56 16.53
CA ALA A 179 6.65 14.00 17.57
C ALA A 179 7.42 13.12 18.59
N ILE A 180 8.37 12.30 18.11
CA ILE A 180 9.22 11.47 18.97
C ILE A 180 10.15 12.35 19.80
N ALA A 181 10.80 13.35 19.18
CA ALA A 181 11.65 14.31 19.87
C ALA A 181 10.89 15.09 20.96
N ASP A 182 9.64 15.45 20.70
CA ASP A 182 8.72 16.12 21.64
C ASP A 182 8.18 15.19 22.76
N GLY A 183 8.61 13.93 22.80
CA GLY A 183 8.20 12.96 23.81
C GLY A 183 6.73 12.54 23.69
N ILE A 184 6.12 12.57 22.51
CA ILE A 184 4.72 12.12 22.32
C ILE A 184 4.54 10.65 22.75
N LEU A 185 5.58 9.81 22.61
CA LEU A 185 5.55 8.42 23.05
C LEU A 185 5.53 8.26 24.58
N GLU A 186 6.02 9.25 25.33
CA GLU A 186 5.95 9.28 26.79
C GLU A 186 4.63 9.83 27.33
N LYS A 187 3.94 10.65 26.52
CA LYS A 187 2.62 11.18 26.88
C LYS A 187 1.62 10.04 26.94
N ARG A 188 1.55 9.38 28.11
CA ARG A 188 0.47 8.45 28.43
C ARG A 188 -0.85 9.15 28.13
N PRO A 189 -1.82 8.49 27.46
CA PRO A 189 -3.16 9.04 27.38
C PRO A 189 -3.62 9.26 28.83
N ARG A 190 -3.80 10.53 29.23
CA ARG A 190 -4.37 10.93 30.52
C ARG A 190 -5.78 10.33 30.62
N THR A 191 -5.89 9.07 31.02
CA THR A 191 -7.18 8.50 31.38
C THR A 191 -7.54 9.06 32.75
N LYS A 192 -8.61 9.86 32.82
CA LYS A 192 -9.07 10.56 34.04
C LYS A 192 -9.39 9.64 35.23
N ASN A 193 -9.37 8.33 35.06
CA ASN A 193 -9.53 7.34 36.13
C ASN A 193 -8.20 6.95 36.79
N PHE A 194 -7.08 7.57 36.40
CA PHE A 194 -5.78 7.28 37.01
C PHE A 194 -5.73 7.61 38.50
N ALA A 195 -6.53 8.55 39.02
CA ALA A 195 -6.60 8.83 40.47
C ALA A 195 -7.08 7.62 41.30
N GLU A 196 -7.96 6.79 40.72
CA GLU A 196 -8.54 5.62 41.38
C GLU A 196 -7.59 4.40 41.28
N ILE A 197 -6.81 4.30 40.20
CA ILE A 197 -5.70 3.33 40.06
C ILE A 197 -4.43 3.83 40.80
N GLU A 198 -4.28 5.13 41.01
CA GLU A 198 -3.23 5.78 41.80
C GLU A 198 -3.33 5.39 43.26
N ALA A 199 -4.55 5.37 43.80
CA ALA A 199 -4.83 4.96 45.17
C ALA A 199 -4.66 3.45 45.44
N LEU A 200 -4.75 2.59 44.42
CA LEU A 200 -4.78 1.11 44.57
C LEU A 200 -3.43 0.41 44.40
N ASN A 201 -2.42 1.06 43.81
CA ASN A 201 -1.13 0.43 43.50
C ASN A 201 0.01 1.20 44.16
N GLN A 202 0.68 0.56 45.14
CA GLN A 202 1.85 1.02 45.87
C GLN A 202 2.91 1.69 44.98
N VAL A 203 3.53 2.75 45.51
CA VAL A 203 4.29 3.78 44.78
C VAL A 203 5.57 3.26 44.11
N ASP A 204 6.18 2.17 44.61
CA ASP A 204 7.47 1.69 44.09
C ASP A 204 7.38 0.86 42.79
N ASN A 205 6.27 0.15 42.54
CA ASN A 205 6.17 -0.72 41.34
C ASN A 205 5.71 0.03 40.07
N LYS A 206 5.13 1.23 40.20
CA LYS A 206 4.57 1.98 39.05
C LYS A 206 5.62 2.61 38.16
N ALA A 207 6.68 3.18 38.76
CA ALA A 207 7.78 3.76 38.01
C ALA A 207 8.46 2.68 37.15
N THR A 208 8.67 1.50 37.73
CA THR A 208 9.28 0.34 37.06
C THR A 208 8.42 -0.18 35.92
N ILE A 209 7.10 -0.36 36.11
CA ILE A 209 6.20 -0.82 35.05
C ILE A 209 6.12 0.19 33.90
N ALA A 210 6.02 1.49 34.21
CA ALA A 210 6.01 2.54 33.19
C ALA A 210 7.31 2.55 32.38
N GLN A 211 8.46 2.46 33.06
CA GLN A 211 9.76 2.39 32.39
C GLN A 211 9.86 1.16 31.47
N VAL A 212 9.40 -0.02 31.91
CA VAL A 212 9.38 -1.24 31.09
C VAL A 212 8.47 -1.09 29.86
N GLU A 213 7.27 -0.50 30.02
CA GLU A 213 6.36 -0.22 28.89
C GLU A 213 6.98 0.75 27.88
N HIS A 214 7.64 1.80 28.36
CA HIS A 214 8.34 2.76 27.50
C HIS A 214 9.51 2.10 26.76
N ARG A 215 10.32 1.26 27.45
CA ARG A 215 11.39 0.46 26.83
C ARG A 215 10.88 -0.39 25.68
N TRP A 216 9.81 -1.16 25.88
CA TRP A 216 9.17 -1.95 24.82
C TRP A 216 8.67 -1.08 23.67
N THR A 217 8.02 0.04 23.96
CA THR A 217 7.45 0.92 22.94
C THR A 217 8.55 1.50 22.05
N TYR A 218 9.62 2.01 22.64
CA TYR A 218 10.74 2.54 21.88
C TYR A 218 11.49 1.45 21.11
N TYR A 219 11.76 0.30 21.74
CA TYR A 219 12.40 -0.85 21.08
C TYR A 219 11.58 -1.32 19.87
N LEU A 220 10.27 -1.52 20.02
CA LEU A 220 9.40 -1.94 18.92
C LEU A 220 9.32 -0.88 17.82
N THR A 221 9.28 0.40 18.19
CA THR A 221 9.23 1.50 17.21
C THR A 221 10.52 1.59 16.41
N ASP A 222 11.69 1.55 17.05
CA ASP A 222 12.98 1.52 16.35
C ASP A 222 13.06 0.33 15.38
N ASN A 223 12.73 -0.87 15.87
CA ASN A 223 12.79 -2.08 15.06
C ASN A 223 11.83 -2.00 13.87
N LEU A 224 10.62 -1.43 14.06
CA LEU A 224 9.67 -1.21 12.99
C LEU A 224 10.22 -0.21 11.96
N ILE A 225 10.82 0.89 12.38
CA ILE A 225 11.40 1.91 11.48
C ILE A 225 12.58 1.33 10.70
N ASN A 226 13.49 0.62 11.35
CA ASN A 226 14.61 -0.06 10.71
C ASN A 226 14.14 -1.13 9.71
N TYR A 227 13.08 -1.88 10.05
CA TYR A 227 12.47 -2.83 9.13
C TYR A 227 11.84 -2.14 7.92
N ILE A 228 11.10 -1.04 8.13
CA ILE A 228 10.54 -0.21 7.07
C ILE A 228 11.65 0.33 6.17
N GLU A 229 12.75 0.85 6.73
CA GLU A 229 13.89 1.39 5.96
C GLU A 229 14.54 0.32 5.08
N SER A 230 14.80 -0.87 5.64
CA SER A 230 15.36 -2.00 4.90
C SER A 230 14.44 -2.42 3.75
N LYS A 231 13.14 -2.61 4.02
CA LYS A 231 12.17 -3.01 2.97
C LYS A 231 11.93 -1.92 1.95
N PHE A 232 12.01 -0.66 2.35
CA PHE A 232 11.96 0.47 1.44
C PHE A 232 13.19 0.50 0.54
N THR A 233 14.39 0.25 1.07
CA THR A 233 15.62 0.15 0.28
C THR A 233 15.52 -1.00 -0.74
N ASP A 234 15.08 -2.18 -0.32
CA ASP A 234 14.80 -3.33 -1.22
C ASP A 234 13.82 -2.93 -2.33
N PHE A 235 12.76 -2.19 -1.98
CA PHE A 235 11.76 -1.71 -2.93
C PHE A 235 12.34 -0.71 -3.93
N THR A 236 13.13 0.27 -3.47
CA THR A 236 13.73 1.29 -4.34
C THR A 236 14.74 0.74 -5.33
N HIS A 237 15.44 -0.34 -4.97
CA HIS A 237 16.33 -1.05 -5.89
C HIS A 237 15.58 -2.01 -6.81
N SER A 238 14.33 -2.36 -6.50
CA SER A 238 13.52 -3.28 -7.32
C SER A 238 12.80 -2.56 -8.46
N ARG A 239 12.62 -3.26 -9.60
CA ARG A 239 11.77 -2.80 -10.73
C ARG A 239 10.26 -2.82 -10.42
N LYS A 240 9.85 -3.08 -9.17
CA LYS A 240 8.44 -3.20 -8.77
C LYS A 240 7.69 -1.88 -8.94
N PHE A 241 8.36 -0.75 -8.76
CA PHE A 241 7.77 0.56 -9.00
C PHE A 241 7.42 0.76 -10.49
N GLU A 242 8.29 0.33 -11.40
CA GLU A 242 8.01 0.37 -12.85
C GLU A 242 6.78 -0.46 -13.19
N LEU A 243 6.66 -1.65 -12.60
CA LEU A 243 5.48 -2.51 -12.75
C LEU A 243 4.20 -1.81 -12.25
N MET A 244 4.26 -1.08 -11.14
CA MET A 244 3.11 -0.32 -10.65
C MET A 244 2.69 0.80 -11.62
N LEU A 245 3.65 1.51 -12.22
CA LEU A 245 3.36 2.52 -13.24
C LEU A 245 2.74 1.89 -14.50
N MET A 246 3.24 0.72 -14.93
CA MET A 246 2.67 -0.04 -16.04
C MET A 246 1.24 -0.49 -15.75
N VAL A 247 0.98 -1.02 -14.56
CA VAL A 247 -0.37 -1.39 -14.12
C VAL A 247 -1.30 -0.17 -14.14
N SER A 248 -0.84 0.99 -13.66
CA SER A 248 -1.63 2.22 -13.71
C SER A 248 -1.93 2.67 -15.15
N LEU A 249 -1.01 2.46 -16.08
CA LEU A 249 -1.20 2.80 -17.49
C LEU A 249 -2.20 1.85 -18.16
N VAL A 250 -2.07 0.54 -17.95
CA VAL A 250 -3.04 -0.46 -18.42
C VAL A 250 -4.43 -0.15 -17.88
N TYR A 251 -4.52 0.19 -16.60
CA TYR A 251 -5.78 0.62 -16.00
C TYR A 251 -6.38 1.85 -16.70
N THR A 252 -5.57 2.87 -16.97
CA THR A 252 -6.03 4.08 -17.67
C THR A 252 -6.50 3.74 -19.10
N PHE A 253 -5.76 2.88 -19.81
CA PHE A 253 -6.13 2.40 -21.15
C PHE A 253 -7.49 1.70 -21.15
N LEU A 254 -7.70 0.76 -20.23
CA LEU A 254 -8.96 0.02 -20.12
C LEU A 254 -10.11 0.94 -19.75
N LEU A 255 -9.90 1.85 -18.79
CA LEU A 255 -10.91 2.82 -18.38
C LEU A 255 -11.33 3.73 -19.54
N THR A 256 -10.38 4.23 -20.33
CA THR A 256 -10.65 5.03 -21.53
C THR A 256 -11.47 4.26 -22.55
N THR A 257 -11.07 3.03 -22.84
CA THR A 257 -11.74 2.17 -23.83
C THR A 257 -13.19 1.90 -23.41
N VAL A 258 -13.40 1.52 -22.15
CA VAL A 258 -14.76 1.28 -21.62
C VAL A 258 -15.58 2.57 -21.60
N THR A 259 -15.00 3.70 -21.20
CA THR A 259 -15.72 4.98 -21.14
C THR A 259 -16.17 5.44 -22.52
N PHE A 260 -15.31 5.33 -23.55
CA PHE A 260 -15.69 5.67 -24.91
C PHE A 260 -16.70 4.68 -25.51
N ALA A 261 -16.61 3.39 -25.17
CA ALA A 261 -17.65 2.42 -25.54
C ALA A 261 -19.02 2.82 -24.99
N LEU A 262 -19.08 3.28 -23.74
CA LEU A 262 -20.30 3.81 -23.13
C LEU A 262 -20.79 5.10 -23.80
N ILE A 263 -19.87 6.01 -24.15
CA ILE A 263 -20.21 7.23 -24.91
C ILE A 263 -20.81 6.87 -26.27
N TYR A 264 -20.21 5.94 -27.01
CA TYR A 264 -20.76 5.50 -28.30
C TYR A 264 -22.11 4.81 -28.16
N SER A 265 -22.27 3.95 -27.15
CA SER A 265 -23.55 3.32 -26.83
C SER A 265 -24.62 4.38 -26.52
N ALA A 266 -24.28 5.42 -25.74
CA ALA A 266 -25.19 6.53 -25.45
C ALA A 266 -25.57 7.32 -26.71
N ILE A 267 -24.61 7.61 -27.60
CA ILE A 267 -24.89 8.29 -28.88
C ILE A 267 -25.83 7.44 -29.76
N PHE A 268 -25.62 6.12 -29.80
CA PHE A 268 -26.50 5.21 -30.53
C PHE A 268 -27.92 5.19 -29.96
N MET A 269 -28.08 5.20 -28.64
CA MET A 269 -29.40 5.28 -27.99
C MET A 269 -30.11 6.62 -28.25
N LEU A 270 -29.35 7.71 -28.43
CA LEU A 270 -29.91 9.00 -28.84
C LEU A 270 -30.31 9.03 -30.32
N ASN A 271 -29.51 8.42 -31.19
CA ASN A 271 -29.77 8.31 -32.62
C ASN A 271 -29.12 7.04 -33.20
N ALA A 272 -29.94 6.04 -33.52
CA ALA A 272 -29.46 4.77 -34.07
C ALA A 272 -28.74 4.94 -35.43
N GLN A 273 -29.10 5.95 -36.22
CA GLN A 273 -28.45 6.27 -37.51
C GLN A 273 -27.07 6.91 -37.34
N ALA A 274 -26.62 7.16 -36.10
CA ALA A 274 -25.30 7.70 -35.83
C ALA A 274 -24.16 6.78 -36.26
N PHE A 275 -24.44 5.49 -36.44
CA PHE A 275 -23.48 4.44 -36.81
C PHE A 275 -24.03 3.58 -37.96
N SER A 276 -23.14 3.03 -38.79
CA SER A 276 -23.52 2.01 -39.77
C SER A 276 -23.79 0.69 -39.03
N ILE A 277 -25.02 0.19 -39.12
CA ILE A 277 -25.46 -0.96 -38.34
C ILE A 277 -25.15 -2.25 -39.10
N GLY A 278 -24.31 -3.11 -38.53
CA GLY A 278 -24.33 -4.54 -38.81
C GLY A 278 -25.49 -5.22 -38.06
N SER A 279 -25.94 -6.40 -38.49
CA SER A 279 -27.23 -7.01 -38.11
C SER A 279 -27.46 -7.34 -36.62
N ASN A 280 -26.56 -6.99 -35.69
CA ASN A 280 -26.80 -6.99 -34.25
C ASN A 280 -25.87 -5.99 -33.55
N THR A 281 -26.37 -4.81 -33.17
CA THR A 281 -25.57 -3.82 -32.42
C THR A 281 -25.72 -4.07 -30.92
N SER A 282 -24.64 -4.48 -30.26
CA SER A 282 -24.60 -4.65 -28.80
C SER A 282 -23.54 -3.74 -28.17
N PHE A 283 -23.52 -3.62 -26.84
CA PHE A 283 -22.46 -2.90 -26.12
C PHE A 283 -21.05 -3.39 -26.50
N TRP A 284 -20.90 -4.70 -26.72
CA TRP A 284 -19.63 -5.31 -27.11
C TRP A 284 -19.13 -4.82 -28.48
N SER A 285 -20.04 -4.51 -29.40
CA SER A 285 -19.69 -3.92 -30.69
C SER A 285 -19.07 -2.52 -30.50
N PHE A 286 -19.62 -1.71 -29.58
CA PHE A 286 -19.04 -0.40 -29.23
C PHE A 286 -17.73 -0.50 -28.45
N LEU A 287 -17.58 -1.52 -27.61
CA LEU A 287 -16.31 -1.82 -26.95
C LEU A 287 -15.24 -2.21 -27.98
N GLY A 288 -15.60 -3.04 -28.96
CA GLY A 288 -14.76 -3.37 -30.10
C GLY A 288 -14.39 -2.14 -30.93
N LEU A 289 -15.33 -1.24 -31.19
CA LEU A 289 -15.09 0.05 -31.86
C LEU A 289 -14.08 0.90 -31.10
N SER A 290 -14.30 1.11 -29.79
CA SER A 290 -13.40 1.91 -28.97
C SER A 290 -12.02 1.27 -28.89
N LEU A 291 -11.94 -0.05 -28.68
CA LEU A 291 -10.67 -0.77 -28.63
C LEU A 291 -9.92 -0.65 -29.96
N SER A 292 -10.60 -0.90 -31.08
CA SER A 292 -10.06 -0.79 -32.44
C SER A 292 -9.51 0.61 -32.72
N ARG A 293 -10.15 1.67 -32.18
CA ARG A 293 -9.65 3.04 -32.30
C ARG A 293 -8.42 3.27 -31.41
N MET A 294 -8.40 2.75 -30.18
CA MET A 294 -7.24 2.85 -29.28
C MET A 294 -6.00 2.11 -29.81
N THR A 295 -6.18 0.96 -30.46
CA THR A 295 -5.10 0.09 -30.96
C THR A 295 -4.81 0.25 -32.45
N ALA A 296 -5.60 1.06 -33.17
CA ALA A 296 -5.54 1.21 -34.63
C ALA A 296 -5.65 -0.12 -35.42
N SER A 297 -6.36 -1.13 -34.87
CA SER A 297 -6.37 -2.48 -35.41
C SER A 297 -7.47 -2.78 -36.44
N GLY A 298 -8.37 -1.83 -36.72
CA GLY A 298 -9.44 -1.99 -37.72
C GLY A 298 -10.43 -3.14 -37.45
N LEU A 299 -10.56 -3.60 -36.20
CA LEU A 299 -11.34 -4.79 -35.83
C LEU A 299 -12.86 -4.57 -35.86
N SER A 300 -13.31 -3.32 -35.81
CA SER A 300 -14.73 -2.99 -35.72
C SER A 300 -15.31 -2.63 -37.08
N GLU A 301 -16.40 -3.30 -37.44
CA GLU A 301 -17.20 -3.00 -38.64
C GLU A 301 -18.06 -1.73 -38.48
N LEU A 302 -18.30 -1.28 -37.24
CA LEU A 302 -19.08 -0.06 -36.98
C LEU A 302 -18.30 1.18 -37.44
N VAL A 303 -18.95 2.01 -38.25
CA VAL A 303 -18.43 3.31 -38.70
C VAL A 303 -19.32 4.42 -38.18
N ALA A 304 -18.72 5.46 -37.61
CA ALA A 304 -19.42 6.66 -37.15
C ALA A 304 -19.83 7.53 -38.36
N HIS A 305 -21.12 7.85 -38.46
CA HIS A 305 -21.69 8.70 -39.53
C HIS A 305 -22.16 10.06 -39.04
N SER A 306 -22.74 10.14 -37.83
CA SER A 306 -23.22 11.43 -37.31
C SER A 306 -22.06 12.33 -36.87
N ASN A 307 -22.24 13.66 -36.99
CA ASN A 307 -21.28 14.65 -36.50
C ASN A 307 -20.90 14.43 -35.03
N LEU A 308 -21.86 14.02 -34.19
CA LEU A 308 -21.60 13.75 -32.77
C LEU A 308 -20.73 12.51 -32.57
N ALA A 309 -21.00 11.42 -33.29
CA ALA A 309 -20.19 10.20 -33.24
C ALA A 309 -18.78 10.42 -33.80
N ILE A 310 -18.66 11.20 -34.88
CA ILE A 310 -17.39 11.61 -35.48
C ILE A 310 -16.59 12.46 -34.49
N ALA A 311 -17.22 13.46 -33.86
CA ALA A 311 -16.59 14.29 -32.83
C ALA A 311 -16.11 13.44 -31.64
N ALA A 312 -16.92 12.51 -31.15
CA ALA A 312 -16.52 11.58 -30.09
C ALA A 312 -15.33 10.69 -30.51
N SER A 313 -15.27 10.25 -31.77
CA SER A 313 -14.12 9.54 -32.31
C SER A 313 -12.85 10.38 -32.36
N HIS A 314 -12.93 11.63 -32.79
CA HIS A 314 -11.78 12.54 -32.76
C HIS A 314 -11.33 12.83 -31.34
N PHE A 315 -12.27 13.02 -30.42
CA PHE A 315 -11.98 13.21 -29.01
C PHE A 315 -11.26 11.98 -28.43
N GLN A 316 -11.69 10.76 -28.77
CA GLN A 316 -10.97 9.54 -28.39
C GLN A 316 -9.53 9.52 -28.92
N SER A 317 -9.30 9.92 -30.17
CA SER A 317 -7.94 10.00 -30.73
C SER A 317 -7.04 10.97 -29.96
N VAL A 318 -7.58 12.06 -29.40
CA VAL A 318 -6.82 12.97 -28.51
C VAL A 318 -6.39 12.25 -27.23
N PHE A 319 -7.28 11.45 -26.61
CA PHE A 319 -6.91 10.65 -25.44
C PHE A 319 -5.92 9.53 -25.76
N GLN A 320 -6.03 8.92 -26.94
CA GLN A 320 -5.06 7.94 -27.42
C GLN A 320 -3.67 8.58 -27.54
N MET A 321 -3.56 9.76 -28.15
CA MET A 321 -2.32 10.52 -28.21
C MET A 321 -1.79 10.84 -26.80
N GLY A 322 -2.67 11.30 -25.91
CA GLY A 322 -2.33 11.54 -24.50
C GLY A 322 -1.79 10.28 -23.79
N MET A 323 -2.33 9.09 -24.10
CA MET A 323 -1.82 7.81 -23.57
C MET A 323 -0.43 7.48 -24.07
N ILE A 324 -0.16 7.71 -25.37
CA ILE A 324 1.18 7.48 -25.93
C ILE A 324 2.18 8.41 -25.26
N VAL A 325 1.83 9.68 -25.07
CA VAL A 325 2.68 10.64 -24.33
C VAL A 325 2.91 10.19 -22.90
N LEU A 326 1.87 9.74 -22.18
CA LEU A 326 1.99 9.19 -20.83
C LEU A 326 2.88 7.93 -20.80
N PHE A 327 2.74 7.03 -21.76
CA PHE A 327 3.54 5.81 -21.87
C PHE A 327 5.02 6.13 -22.08
N VAL A 328 5.34 6.96 -23.09
CA VAL A 328 6.71 7.41 -23.36
C VAL A 328 7.28 8.10 -22.13
N PHE A 329 6.49 8.97 -21.49
CA PHE A 329 6.92 9.65 -20.29
C PHE A 329 7.20 8.69 -19.13
N ILE A 330 6.36 7.68 -18.89
CA ILE A 330 6.58 6.66 -17.86
C ILE A 330 7.87 5.87 -18.15
N LEU A 331 8.10 5.47 -19.41
CA LEU A 331 9.32 4.77 -19.83
C LEU A 331 10.58 5.62 -19.64
N LEU A 332 10.53 6.92 -19.97
CA LEU A 332 11.67 7.83 -19.77
C LEU A 332 11.86 8.18 -18.29
N THR A 333 10.76 8.28 -17.54
CA THR A 333 10.75 8.67 -16.13
C THR A 333 11.19 7.54 -15.22
N SER A 334 10.98 6.28 -15.59
CA SER A 334 11.51 5.15 -14.83
C SER A 334 13.04 5.18 -14.74
N LYS A 335 13.70 5.83 -15.71
CA LYS A 335 15.15 6.08 -15.71
C LYS A 335 15.57 7.38 -15.01
N ARG A 336 14.64 8.14 -14.42
CA ARG A 336 14.89 9.51 -13.97
C ARG A 336 15.31 9.59 -12.50
N GLU A 337 16.48 10.20 -12.30
CA GLU A 337 17.12 10.54 -11.02
C GLU A 337 16.19 11.18 -9.97
N ARG A 338 15.18 11.95 -10.39
CA ARG A 338 14.29 12.67 -9.47
C ARG A 338 13.46 11.76 -8.56
N PHE A 339 13.03 10.59 -9.04
CA PHE A 339 12.30 9.65 -8.19
C PHE A 339 13.21 9.02 -7.14
N TYR A 340 14.42 8.68 -7.57
CA TYR A 340 15.46 8.17 -6.69
C TYR A 340 15.82 9.19 -5.61
N GLN A 341 15.94 10.48 -5.96
CA GLN A 341 16.15 11.56 -4.99
C GLN A 341 15.04 11.64 -3.94
N GLY A 342 13.77 11.60 -4.34
CA GLY A 342 12.65 11.62 -3.39
C GLY A 342 12.64 10.39 -2.47
N ALA A 343 13.01 9.23 -3.00
CA ALA A 343 13.15 8.02 -2.20
C ALA A 343 14.33 8.12 -1.21
N LEU A 344 15.46 8.67 -1.64
CA LEU A 344 16.61 8.96 -0.77
C LEU A 344 16.23 9.95 0.35
N GLU A 345 15.53 11.05 0.04
CA GLU A 345 15.01 12.00 1.03
C GLU A 345 14.16 11.28 2.10
N PHE A 346 13.27 10.37 1.68
CA PHE A 346 12.45 9.59 2.61
C PHE A 346 13.28 8.61 3.44
N LYS A 347 14.22 7.91 2.82
CA LYS A 347 15.15 7.00 3.53
C LYS A 347 15.95 7.76 4.59
N GLU A 348 16.49 8.92 4.24
CA GLU A 348 17.24 9.76 5.16
C GLU A 348 16.39 10.20 6.36
N GLU A 349 15.12 10.57 6.14
CA GLU A 349 14.21 10.87 7.25
C GLU A 349 13.87 9.65 8.11
N LEU A 350 13.79 8.43 7.56
CA LEU A 350 13.64 7.21 8.36
C LEU A 350 14.87 6.97 9.25
N THR A 351 16.08 7.12 8.71
CA THR A 351 17.31 7.00 9.49
C THR A 351 17.38 8.06 10.59
N LYS A 352 16.93 9.30 10.33
CA LYS A 352 16.82 10.34 11.35
C LYS A 352 15.79 10.01 12.43
N ILE A 353 14.70 9.32 12.09
CA ILE A 353 13.73 8.82 13.08
C ILE A 353 14.40 7.78 13.99
N ALA A 354 15.12 6.80 13.43
CA ALA A 354 15.80 5.78 14.22
C ALA A 354 16.78 6.41 15.22
N LYS A 355 17.60 7.37 14.77
CA LYS A 355 18.49 8.14 15.65
C LYS A 355 17.74 8.93 16.74
N ALA A 356 16.65 9.59 16.39
CA ALA A 356 15.83 10.31 17.38
C ALA A 356 15.22 9.36 18.42
N ILE A 357 14.89 8.13 18.04
CA ILE A 357 14.44 7.09 18.99
C ILE A 357 15.60 6.68 19.90
N GLU A 358 16.78 6.39 19.36
CA GLU A 358 17.97 6.03 20.15
C GLU A 358 18.34 7.11 21.17
N GLU A 359 18.40 8.37 20.74
CA GLU A 359 18.65 9.53 21.62
C GLU A 359 17.59 9.65 22.71
N ARG A 360 16.32 9.39 22.37
CA ARG A 360 15.21 9.46 23.33
C ARG A 360 15.21 8.28 24.31
N VAL A 361 15.55 7.08 23.86
CA VAL A 361 15.73 5.91 24.75
C VAL A 361 16.82 6.19 25.76
N PHE A 362 17.96 6.70 25.31
CA PHE A 362 19.06 7.07 26.21
C PHE A 362 18.61 8.12 27.23
N PHE A 363 17.93 9.18 26.78
CA PHE A 363 17.41 10.22 27.66
C PHE A 363 16.41 9.71 28.72
N VAL A 364 15.54 8.75 28.36
CA VAL A 364 14.47 8.25 29.25
C VAL A 364 14.95 7.14 30.19
N THR A 365 15.88 6.31 29.73
CA THR A 365 16.26 5.07 30.41
C THR A 365 17.67 5.05 30.96
N ASP A 366 18.51 6.01 30.56
CA ASP A 366 19.96 6.05 30.83
C ASP A 366 20.69 4.79 30.29
N GLN A 367 20.10 4.15 29.28
CA GLN A 367 20.60 2.93 28.65
C GLN A 367 20.64 3.09 27.13
N THR A 368 21.61 2.43 26.49
CA THR A 368 21.62 2.32 25.03
C THR A 368 20.51 1.38 24.57
N LEU A 369 20.09 1.49 23.30
CA LEU A 369 19.07 0.61 22.74
C LEU A 369 19.48 -0.88 22.80
N GLU A 370 20.78 -1.16 22.69
CA GLU A 370 21.35 -2.51 22.80
C GLU A 370 21.28 -3.04 24.24
N ALA A 371 21.53 -2.19 25.23
CA ALA A 371 21.34 -2.54 26.64
C ALA A 371 19.86 -2.79 26.96
N VAL A 372 18.95 -1.96 26.42
CA VAL A 372 17.50 -2.19 26.51
C VAL A 372 17.11 -3.50 25.83
N GLU A 373 17.67 -3.82 24.65
CA GLU A 373 17.41 -5.10 23.97
C GLU A 373 17.85 -6.31 24.82
N LEU A 374 19.04 -6.23 25.44
CA LEU A 374 19.55 -7.26 26.34
C LEU A 374 18.65 -7.42 27.58
N ASP A 375 18.27 -6.31 28.21
CA ASP A 375 17.35 -6.29 29.35
C ASP A 375 15.99 -6.92 28.99
N LEU A 376 15.40 -6.51 27.86
CA LEU A 376 14.14 -7.06 27.38
C LEU A 376 14.24 -8.55 27.03
N SER A 377 15.40 -9.02 26.56
CA SER A 377 15.61 -10.43 26.22
C SER A 377 15.56 -11.35 27.44
N SER A 378 15.91 -10.84 28.63
CA SER A 378 15.78 -11.58 29.89
C SER A 378 14.31 -11.87 30.23
N SER A 379 13.40 -10.97 29.83
CA SER A 379 11.96 -11.10 30.11
C SER A 379 11.17 -11.83 29.00
N ASN A 380 11.48 -11.57 27.73
CA ASN A 380 10.75 -12.09 26.57
C ASN A 380 11.69 -12.42 25.40
N GLY A 381 12.68 -13.27 25.66
CA GLY A 381 13.70 -13.66 24.69
C GLY A 381 13.17 -14.16 23.34
N SER A 382 12.05 -14.88 23.33
CA SER A 382 11.44 -15.38 22.09
C SER A 382 10.94 -14.26 21.17
N VAL A 383 10.32 -13.22 21.73
CA VAL A 383 9.82 -12.06 20.98
C VAL A 383 10.99 -11.23 20.47
N VAL A 384 11.99 -11.00 21.31
CA VAL A 384 13.22 -10.28 20.94
C VAL A 384 13.95 -11.01 19.81
N ASN A 385 14.15 -12.33 19.92
CA ASN A 385 14.79 -13.13 18.87
C ASN A 385 13.97 -13.16 17.58
N PHE A 386 12.64 -13.20 17.65
CA PHE A 386 11.78 -13.06 16.47
C PHE A 386 12.01 -11.71 15.77
N ILE A 387 12.06 -10.61 16.52
CA ILE A 387 12.31 -9.27 15.98
C ILE A 387 13.73 -9.17 15.37
N ARG A 388 14.74 -9.75 16.02
CA ARG A 388 16.11 -9.83 15.49
C ARG A 388 16.17 -10.60 14.18
N LYS A 389 15.48 -11.73 14.11
CA LYS A 389 15.37 -12.54 12.90
C LYS A 389 14.73 -11.77 11.75
N LEU A 390 13.68 -10.98 12.01
CA LEU A 390 13.08 -10.09 11.01
C LEU A 390 14.06 -9.05 10.45
N ARG A 391 15.07 -8.65 11.24
CA ARG A 391 16.16 -7.74 10.84
C ARG A 391 17.35 -8.46 10.20
N GLY A 392 17.35 -9.79 10.15
CA GLY A 392 18.52 -10.58 9.74
C GLY A 392 19.68 -10.53 10.74
N LYS A 393 19.42 -10.17 12.01
CA LYS A 393 20.40 -10.27 13.10
C LYS A 393 20.41 -11.69 13.69
N PRO A 394 21.57 -12.19 14.18
CA PRO A 394 21.64 -13.49 14.84
C PRO A 394 20.82 -13.51 16.13
N GLU A 395 20.23 -14.66 16.43
CA GLU A 395 19.48 -14.89 17.67
C GLU A 395 20.39 -14.75 18.90
N MET A 396 19.87 -14.19 19.99
CA MET A 396 20.59 -14.12 21.27
C MET A 396 20.42 -15.44 22.02
N VAL A 397 21.52 -15.89 22.62
CA VAL A 397 21.53 -17.07 23.50
C VAL A 397 20.73 -16.71 24.76
N LEU A 398 19.64 -17.42 24.99
CA LEU A 398 18.76 -17.17 26.13
C LEU A 398 19.38 -17.78 27.38
N VAL A 399 19.78 -16.93 28.34
CA VAL A 399 20.31 -17.37 29.63
C VAL A 399 19.17 -18.05 30.40
N GLY A 400 19.16 -19.37 30.41
CA GLY A 400 18.13 -20.18 31.10
C GLY A 400 17.40 -21.20 30.23
N SER A 401 17.62 -21.25 28.90
CA SER A 401 17.22 -22.41 28.11
C SER A 401 18.27 -23.51 28.25
N THR A 402 18.40 -24.05 29.46
CA THR A 402 19.10 -25.32 29.67
C THR A 402 18.22 -26.39 29.02
N ASP A 403 18.47 -26.66 27.74
CA ASP A 403 17.91 -27.80 27.05
C ASP A 403 18.21 -29.04 27.89
N SER A 404 17.17 -29.51 28.56
CA SER A 404 17.17 -30.76 29.31
C SER A 404 17.09 -31.89 28.29
N GLY A 405 18.25 -32.26 27.75
CA GLY A 405 18.42 -33.35 26.77
C GLY A 405 19.16 -32.84 25.54
N THR A 406 20.46 -33.07 25.38
CA THR A 406 21.11 -34.38 25.41
C THR A 406 22.55 -34.16 25.83
N ILE A 407 23.00 -34.86 26.87
CA ILE A 407 24.42 -34.97 27.20
C ILE A 407 25.06 -35.72 26.04
N VAL A 408 25.57 -34.98 25.05
CA VAL A 408 26.59 -35.51 24.15
C VAL A 408 27.84 -35.59 25.00
N THR A 409 28.13 -36.79 25.49
CA THR A 409 29.44 -37.14 26.06
C THR A 409 30.54 -36.66 25.12
N PRO A 410 31.57 -35.96 25.62
CA PRO A 410 32.71 -35.58 24.81
C PRO A 410 33.48 -36.85 24.43
N SER A 411 33.22 -37.35 23.22
CA SER A 411 34.06 -38.35 22.57
C SER A 411 35.27 -37.62 22.00
N ASP A 412 36.40 -37.87 22.63
CA ASP A 412 37.77 -37.81 22.14
C ASP A 412 38.26 -36.58 21.36
N SER A 413 39.38 -36.08 21.88
CA SER A 413 40.25 -35.08 21.29
C SER A 413 40.58 -35.31 19.82
N PRO A 414 40.70 -34.22 19.04
CA PRO A 414 41.78 -34.05 18.09
C PRO A 414 42.69 -32.95 18.65
N SER A 415 43.86 -33.26 19.20
CA SER A 415 45.08 -33.54 18.44
C SER A 415 45.17 -32.75 17.13
N SER A 416 46.13 -31.83 17.11
CA SER A 416 46.78 -31.20 15.95
C SER A 416 45.92 -30.34 15.01
N ALA A 417 46.13 -29.03 15.12
CA ALA A 417 46.37 -28.10 14.01
C ALA A 417 45.94 -28.57 12.60
N ASN A 418 44.70 -28.26 12.21
CA ASN A 418 44.37 -28.08 10.79
C ASN A 418 44.43 -26.60 10.47
N GLN A 419 45.65 -26.16 10.16
CA GLN A 419 45.90 -25.03 9.29
C GLN A 419 45.18 -25.37 7.96
N ILE A 420 44.04 -24.72 7.69
CA ILE A 420 43.36 -24.84 6.40
C ILE A 420 44.32 -24.21 5.39
N ASP A 421 45.07 -25.07 4.72
CA ASP A 421 45.90 -24.68 3.59
C ASP A 421 44.98 -24.04 2.55
N ILE A 422 45.19 -22.75 2.32
CA ILE A 422 44.49 -22.00 1.28
C ILE A 422 45.05 -22.53 -0.03
N GLY A 423 44.39 -23.55 -0.59
CA GLY A 423 44.71 -24.12 -1.88
C GLY A 423 44.64 -23.03 -2.94
N VAL A 424 45.80 -22.59 -3.41
CA VAL A 424 45.96 -21.72 -4.58
C VAL A 424 45.54 -22.53 -5.82
N LEU A 425 44.23 -22.64 -6.04
CA LEU A 425 43.62 -23.33 -7.20
C LEU A 425 43.30 -22.36 -8.34
N SER A 426 43.95 -21.19 -8.35
CA SER A 426 43.91 -20.24 -9.46
C SER A 426 45.25 -20.32 -10.19
N GLU A 427 45.24 -20.87 -11.41
CA GLU A 427 46.40 -20.80 -12.33
C GLU A 427 46.80 -19.35 -12.65
N ARG A 428 45.96 -18.37 -12.30
CA ARG A 428 46.26 -16.94 -12.38
C ARG A 428 46.90 -16.45 -11.08
N LYS A 429 48.20 -16.11 -11.15
CA LYS A 429 48.90 -15.38 -10.09
C LYS A 429 48.16 -14.08 -9.75
N GLY A 430 47.91 -13.85 -8.46
CA GLY A 430 47.33 -12.60 -7.96
C GLY A 430 45.80 -12.57 -7.79
N PHE A 431 45.11 -13.71 -7.94
CA PHE A 431 43.68 -13.82 -7.65
C PHE A 431 43.41 -14.88 -6.59
N VAL A 432 42.47 -14.62 -5.68
CA VAL A 432 42.10 -15.55 -4.60
C VAL A 432 40.58 -15.70 -4.55
N TYR A 433 40.13 -16.90 -4.18
CA TYR A 433 38.75 -17.15 -3.81
C TYR A 433 38.50 -16.75 -2.35
N PRO A 434 37.51 -15.88 -2.07
CA PRO A 434 37.13 -15.59 -0.70
C PRO A 434 36.67 -16.86 0.03
N PRO A 435 36.95 -16.99 1.34
CA PRO A 435 36.56 -18.17 2.11
C PRO A 435 35.04 -18.37 2.09
N GLY A 436 34.61 -19.59 1.75
CA GLY A 436 33.19 -19.97 1.70
C GLY A 436 32.47 -19.64 0.40
N ARG A 437 33.19 -19.30 -0.68
CA ARG A 437 32.65 -19.16 -2.04
C ARG A 437 32.99 -20.36 -2.90
N GLU A 438 32.08 -20.69 -3.82
CA GLU A 438 32.35 -21.68 -4.86
C GLU A 438 33.42 -21.16 -5.84
N PRO A 439 34.36 -22.01 -6.30
CA PRO A 439 35.48 -21.62 -7.17
C PRO A 439 35.03 -21.40 -8.62
N ILE A 440 34.26 -20.34 -8.86
CA ILE A 440 33.77 -19.89 -10.17
C ILE A 440 34.49 -18.58 -10.53
N GLU A 441 34.90 -18.38 -11.78
CA GLU A 441 35.69 -17.20 -12.21
C GLU A 441 35.09 -15.84 -11.79
N SER A 442 33.76 -15.73 -11.72
CA SER A 442 33.05 -14.52 -11.29
C SER A 442 33.24 -14.16 -9.81
N ASN A 443 33.76 -15.09 -8.99
CA ASN A 443 34.04 -14.92 -7.57
C ASN A 443 35.52 -14.62 -7.26
N LEU A 444 36.39 -14.49 -8.27
CA LEU A 444 37.81 -14.17 -8.06
C LEU A 444 37.96 -12.71 -7.61
N VAL A 445 38.74 -12.50 -6.55
CA VAL A 445 39.13 -11.17 -6.10
C VAL A 445 40.59 -10.93 -6.50
N ASP A 446 40.84 -9.81 -7.18
CA ASP A 446 42.20 -9.36 -7.52
C ASP A 446 42.90 -8.87 -6.25
N VAL A 447 44.00 -9.50 -5.89
CA VAL A 447 44.79 -9.18 -4.70
C VAL A 447 46.21 -8.72 -5.03
N ARG A 448 46.52 -8.39 -6.30
CA ARG A 448 47.89 -8.05 -6.73
C ARG A 448 48.51 -6.86 -6.00
N ASP A 449 47.69 -5.92 -5.56
CA ASP A 449 48.13 -4.71 -4.85
C ASP A 449 48.18 -4.87 -3.32
N PHE A 450 48.01 -6.10 -2.81
CA PHE A 450 47.92 -6.38 -1.38
C PHE A 450 49.06 -7.28 -0.91
N ASN A 451 49.58 -6.98 0.28
CA ASN A 451 50.61 -7.81 0.91
C ASN A 451 49.99 -9.03 1.59
N LYS A 452 50.73 -10.14 1.66
CA LYS A 452 50.37 -11.32 2.46
C LYS A 452 50.05 -10.91 3.90
N GLY A 453 48.90 -11.36 4.41
CA GLY A 453 48.40 -10.99 5.74
C GLY A 453 47.51 -9.74 5.78
N GLN A 454 47.37 -8.99 4.68
CA GLN A 454 46.52 -7.80 4.62
C GLN A 454 45.04 -8.19 4.58
N LYS A 455 44.20 -7.41 5.29
CA LYS A 455 42.74 -7.58 5.31
C LYS A 455 42.13 -6.94 4.08
N VAL A 456 41.44 -7.73 3.26
CA VAL A 456 40.76 -7.28 2.03
C VAL A 456 39.26 -7.55 2.17
N ARG A 457 38.44 -6.59 1.70
CA ARG A 457 36.99 -6.71 1.69
C ARG A 457 36.53 -7.25 0.34
N ASP A 458 35.81 -8.37 0.33
CA ASP A 458 35.18 -8.89 -0.88
C ASP A 458 34.12 -7.87 -1.38
N PRO A 459 34.22 -7.37 -2.62
CA PRO A 459 33.28 -6.38 -3.17
C PRO A 459 31.84 -6.91 -3.29
N VAL A 460 31.65 -8.23 -3.35
CA VAL A 460 30.33 -8.85 -3.51
C VAL A 460 29.70 -9.21 -2.16
N SER A 461 30.43 -9.89 -1.27
CA SER A 461 29.87 -10.29 0.05
C SER A 461 30.04 -9.25 1.16
N LEU A 462 30.90 -8.24 0.95
CA LEU A 462 31.32 -7.26 1.96
C LEU A 462 32.02 -7.86 3.20
N LYS A 463 32.34 -9.17 3.19
CA LYS A 463 33.11 -9.83 4.24
C LYS A 463 34.61 -9.54 4.07
N ILE A 464 35.31 -9.47 5.20
CA ILE A 464 36.76 -9.24 5.24
C ILE A 464 37.47 -10.59 5.32
N PHE A 465 38.45 -10.82 4.46
CA PHE A 465 39.33 -11.99 4.49
C PHE A 465 40.80 -11.56 4.47
N ILE A 466 41.71 -12.46 4.82
CA ILE A 466 43.15 -12.21 4.86
C ILE A 466 43.78 -12.75 3.58
N VAL A 467 44.64 -11.95 2.93
CA VAL A 467 45.38 -12.38 1.74
C VAL A 467 46.37 -13.49 2.14
N PRO A 468 46.30 -14.68 1.51
CA PRO A 468 47.12 -15.85 1.85
C PRO A 468 48.63 -15.66 1.70
#